data_AF-A0A6N2HUB1-F1
#
_entry.id   AF-A0A6N2HUB1-F1
#
_cell.length_a   1.000
_cell.length_b   1.000
_cell.length_c   1.000
_cell.angle_alpha   90.00
_cell.angle_beta   90.00
_cell.angle_gamma   90.00
#
_symmetry.space_group_name_H-M   'P 1'
#
loop_
_entity.id
_entity.type
_entity.pdbx_description
1 polymer ?
#
loop_
_entity_poly.entity_id
_entity_poly.type
_entity_poly.pdbx_seq_one_letter_code
_entity_poly.pdbx_strand_id
1 'polypeptide(L)'
;MNGDGAPVVAAGRYRLRNVGSGLLLGVHGAAKGGGAPVRQVEENGSPDQLWQLSPVHEGAALYHLVNVHSGKRLDVANASTENGAVIQQWRANNYGAQEWLIERHLEAPGVVTLVSFVSGLVLEVADGSTADGARVQQWEDTDSPGQWWRLEPVRDETSGA
;
A
#
# COMPACT_ATOMS: atom_id res chain seq x y z
N MET A 1 -15.64 -10.35 27.73
CA MET A 1 -14.60 -10.00 26.74
C MET A 1 -15.36 -9.80 25.44
N ASN A 2 -15.69 -8.55 25.11
CA ASN A 2 -16.53 -8.24 23.96
C ASN A 2 -15.61 -7.95 22.78
N GLY A 3 -15.87 -8.66 21.68
CA GLY A 3 -15.06 -8.67 20.47
C GLY A 3 -15.26 -7.41 19.65
N ASP A 4 -14.57 -6.34 20.05
CA ASP A 4 -14.33 -5.21 19.17
C ASP A 4 -13.25 -5.62 18.18
N GLY A 5 -13.66 -6.37 17.15
CA GLY A 5 -12.81 -6.60 15.98
C GLY A 5 -12.34 -5.23 15.49
N ALA A 6 -11.02 -5.05 15.40
CA ALA A 6 -10.41 -3.81 14.94
C ALA A 6 -11.14 -3.28 13.70
N PRO A 7 -11.35 -1.96 13.55
CA PRO A 7 -12.09 -1.42 12.41
C PRO A 7 -11.43 -1.85 11.08
N VAL A 8 -12.06 -2.81 10.40
CA VAL A 8 -11.61 -3.40 9.14
C VAL A 8 -11.72 -2.34 8.03
N VAL A 9 -10.68 -2.15 7.23
CA VAL A 9 -10.77 -1.32 6.01
C VAL A 9 -11.67 -2.03 5.00
N ALA A 10 -12.63 -1.32 4.42
CA ALA A 10 -13.49 -1.95 3.42
C ALA A 10 -12.65 -2.46 2.24
N ALA A 11 -12.94 -3.67 1.76
CA ALA A 11 -12.39 -4.13 0.50
C ALA A 11 -12.86 -3.19 -0.62
N GLY A 12 -11.99 -2.86 -1.57
CA GLY A 12 -12.32 -1.92 -2.63
C GLY A 12 -11.10 -1.37 -3.36
N ARG A 13 -11.35 -0.53 -4.36
CA ARG A 13 -10.30 0.19 -5.08
C ARG A 13 -9.96 1.49 -4.35
N TYR A 14 -8.67 1.75 -4.22
CA TYR A 14 -8.15 2.93 -3.55
C TYR A 14 -6.99 3.54 -4.33
N ARG A 15 -6.84 4.85 -4.19
CA ARG A 15 -5.53 5.50 -4.26
C ARG A 15 -4.95 5.53 -2.86
N LEU A 16 -3.64 5.34 -2.74
CA LEU A 16 -2.91 5.50 -1.49
C LEU A 16 -2.07 6.77 -1.64
N ARG A 17 -2.46 7.84 -0.96
CA ARG A 17 -1.75 9.12 -0.99
C ARG A 17 -0.86 9.25 0.24
N ASN A 18 0.44 9.44 0.04
CA ASN A 18 1.36 9.68 1.15
C ASN A 18 0.99 11.01 1.84
N VAL A 19 0.93 11.00 3.18
CA VAL A 19 0.55 12.20 3.94
C VAL A 19 1.63 13.28 3.90
N GLY A 20 2.91 12.89 3.93
CA GLY A 20 4.04 13.82 3.91
C GLY A 20 4.24 14.55 2.58
N SER A 21 4.08 13.84 1.45
CA SER A 21 4.31 14.42 0.11
C SER A 21 3.04 14.81 -0.66
N GLY A 22 1.91 14.18 -0.36
CA GLY A 22 0.69 14.33 -1.15
C GLY A 22 0.70 13.55 -2.48
N LEU A 23 1.75 12.78 -2.77
CA LEU A 23 1.90 11.94 -3.96
C LEU A 23 1.32 10.54 -3.75
N LEU A 24 1.06 9.81 -4.85
CA LEU A 24 0.40 8.50 -4.83
C LEU A 24 1.39 7.33 -4.84
N LEU A 25 1.02 6.22 -4.21
CA LEU A 25 1.70 4.94 -4.40
C LEU A 25 1.40 4.39 -5.81
N GLY A 26 2.42 4.26 -6.64
CA GLY A 26 2.27 3.76 -8.01
C GLY A 26 3.40 2.86 -8.47
N VAL A 27 3.15 2.07 -9.51
CA VAL A 27 4.18 1.25 -10.15
C VAL A 27 4.95 2.11 -11.15
N HIS A 28 6.26 2.25 -10.97
CA HIS A 28 7.09 3.15 -11.79
C HIS A 28 6.97 2.83 -13.29
N GLY A 29 6.65 3.86 -14.08
CA GLY A 29 6.52 3.77 -15.53
C GLY A 29 5.41 2.84 -16.03
N ALA A 30 4.39 2.54 -15.20
CA ALA A 30 3.30 1.61 -15.50
C ALA A 30 3.79 0.20 -15.93
N ALA A 31 4.99 -0.20 -15.48
CA ALA A 31 5.56 -1.47 -15.87
C ALA A 31 4.68 -2.63 -15.38
N LYS A 32 4.53 -3.68 -16.20
CA LYS A 32 3.75 -4.89 -15.85
C LYS A 32 4.60 -6.07 -15.36
N GLY A 33 5.93 -5.98 -15.44
CA GLY A 33 6.84 -7.05 -15.02
C GLY A 33 6.83 -7.26 -13.51
N GLY A 34 7.04 -8.51 -13.07
CA GLY A 34 7.39 -8.76 -11.67
C GLY A 34 8.75 -8.11 -11.37
N GLY A 35 8.85 -7.46 -10.22
CA GLY A 35 10.05 -6.76 -9.78
C GLY A 35 10.10 -5.30 -10.22
N ALA A 36 9.06 -4.82 -10.92
CA ALA A 36 8.93 -3.40 -11.18
C ALA A 36 8.82 -2.64 -9.83
N PRO A 37 9.63 -1.60 -9.61
CA PRO A 37 9.65 -0.89 -8.35
C PRO A 37 8.35 -0.10 -8.17
N VAL A 38 7.87 -0.09 -6.94
CA VAL A 38 6.82 0.82 -6.51
C VAL A 38 7.47 2.10 -5.99
N ARG A 39 6.89 3.24 -6.34
CA ARG A 39 7.40 4.58 -6.05
C ARG A 39 6.25 5.47 -5.60
N GLN A 40 6.57 6.62 -5.02
CA GLN A 40 5.60 7.70 -4.98
C GLN A 40 5.60 8.42 -6.32
N VAL A 41 4.43 8.76 -6.84
CA VAL A 41 4.26 9.36 -8.16
C VAL A 41 3.19 10.44 -8.18
N GLU A 42 3.33 11.41 -9.06
CA GLU A 42 2.27 12.39 -9.37
C GLU A 42 1.01 11.71 -9.90
N GLU A 43 -0.15 12.16 -9.43
CA GLU A 43 -1.42 11.61 -9.89
C GLU A 43 -1.67 11.93 -11.36
N ASN A 44 -1.88 10.89 -12.17
CA ASN A 44 -2.18 11.02 -13.59
C ASN A 44 -3.44 10.25 -14.03
N GLY A 45 -4.17 9.67 -13.06
CA GLY A 45 -5.41 8.90 -13.30
C GLY A 45 -5.20 7.50 -13.89
N SER A 46 -3.96 7.06 -14.05
CA SER A 46 -3.64 5.74 -14.59
C SER A 46 -3.96 4.60 -13.61
N PRO A 47 -4.30 3.40 -14.13
CA PRO A 47 -4.61 2.25 -13.29
C PRO A 47 -3.41 1.69 -12.52
N ASP A 48 -2.16 2.06 -12.86
CA ASP A 48 -0.98 1.64 -12.09
C ASP A 48 -0.80 2.41 -10.78
N GLN A 49 -1.61 3.46 -10.57
CA GLN A 49 -1.74 4.21 -9.31
C GLN A 49 -2.95 3.76 -8.47
N LEU A 50 -3.68 2.75 -8.94
CA LEU A 50 -4.86 2.21 -8.27
C LEU A 50 -4.55 0.83 -7.68
N TRP A 51 -4.96 0.64 -6.44
CA TRP A 51 -4.77 -0.59 -5.69
C TRP A 51 -6.12 -1.13 -5.21
N GLN A 52 -6.43 -2.37 -5.59
CA GLN A 52 -7.51 -3.14 -5.01
C GLN A 52 -7.03 -3.72 -3.67
N LEU A 53 -7.63 -3.26 -2.58
CA LEU A 53 -7.45 -3.86 -1.27
C LEU A 53 -8.39 -5.07 -1.17
N SER A 54 -7.81 -6.24 -0.88
CA SER A 54 -8.54 -7.48 -0.68
C SER A 54 -8.07 -8.11 0.64
N PRO A 55 -8.96 -8.29 1.63
CA PRO A 55 -8.58 -8.92 2.89
C PRO A 55 -8.12 -10.36 2.64
N VAL A 56 -7.12 -10.83 3.38
CA VAL A 56 -6.57 -12.19 3.25
C VAL A 56 -7.63 -13.24 3.60
N HIS A 57 -8.46 -12.94 4.61
CA HIS A 57 -9.70 -13.65 4.91
C HIS A 57 -10.75 -12.66 5.42
N GLU A 58 -12.02 -13.04 5.41
CA GLU A 58 -13.10 -12.18 5.89
C GLU A 58 -12.86 -11.75 7.36
N GLY A 59 -13.06 -10.46 7.63
CA GLY A 59 -12.82 -9.86 8.95
C GLY A 59 -11.35 -9.60 9.33
N ALA A 60 -10.38 -9.91 8.45
CA ALA A 60 -8.96 -9.65 8.72
C ALA A 60 -8.59 -8.17 8.66
N ALA A 61 -7.61 -7.76 9.47
CA ALA A 61 -6.86 -6.51 9.27
C ALA A 61 -5.67 -6.68 8.30
N LEU A 62 -5.47 -7.89 7.77
CA LEU A 62 -4.40 -8.26 6.85
C LEU A 62 -4.92 -8.25 5.40
N TYR A 63 -4.22 -7.58 4.51
CA TYR A 63 -4.65 -7.34 3.12
C TYR A 63 -3.59 -7.72 2.10
N HIS A 64 -4.08 -8.14 0.94
CA HIS A 64 -3.35 -8.00 -0.31
C HIS A 64 -3.69 -6.65 -0.94
N LEU A 65 -2.68 -5.91 -1.39
CA LEU A 65 -2.84 -4.75 -2.25
C LEU A 65 -2.52 -5.17 -3.68
N VAL A 66 -3.54 -5.26 -4.53
CA VAL A 66 -3.40 -5.71 -5.93
C VAL A 66 -3.43 -4.49 -6.85
N ASN A 67 -2.36 -4.28 -7.61
CA ASN A 67 -2.30 -3.20 -8.58
C ASN A 67 -3.31 -3.45 -9.72
N VAL A 68 -4.17 -2.46 -9.99
CA VAL A 68 -5.28 -2.61 -10.96
C VAL A 68 -4.75 -2.75 -12.39
N HIS A 69 -3.59 -2.16 -12.73
CA HIS A 69 -3.03 -2.26 -14.08
C HIS A 69 -2.41 -3.62 -14.39
N SER A 70 -1.75 -4.24 -13.41
CA SER A 70 -0.92 -5.43 -13.64
C SER A 70 -1.47 -6.73 -13.02
N GLY A 71 -2.42 -6.64 -12.09
CA GLY A 71 -2.92 -7.75 -11.28
C GLY A 71 -1.90 -8.31 -10.28
N LYS A 72 -0.78 -7.63 -10.06
CA LYS A 72 0.30 -8.04 -9.15
C LYS A 72 0.12 -7.41 -7.77
N ARG A 73 0.71 -8.04 -6.76
CA ARG A 73 0.61 -7.61 -5.37
C ARG A 73 1.78 -6.71 -5.00
N LEU A 74 1.54 -5.77 -4.09
CA LEU A 74 2.56 -5.00 -3.37
C LEU A 74 3.42 -5.98 -2.55
N ASP A 75 4.72 -5.98 -2.78
CA ASP A 75 5.63 -7.04 -2.37
C ASP A 75 6.92 -6.46 -1.78
N VAL A 76 7.34 -6.98 -0.63
CA VAL A 76 8.68 -6.72 -0.07
C VAL A 76 9.69 -7.59 -0.81
N ALA A 77 10.62 -6.95 -1.53
CA ALA A 77 11.57 -7.67 -2.36
C ALA A 77 12.37 -8.72 -1.57
N ASN A 78 12.38 -9.95 -2.10
CA ASN A 78 13.03 -11.12 -1.50
C ASN A 78 12.55 -11.48 -0.08
N ALA A 79 11.36 -11.02 0.33
CA ALA A 79 10.85 -11.18 1.69
C ALA A 79 11.84 -10.70 2.77
N SER A 80 12.63 -9.67 2.44
CA SER A 80 13.63 -9.12 3.36
C SER A 80 12.96 -8.57 4.62
N THR A 81 13.62 -8.71 5.77
CA THR A 81 13.21 -8.13 7.05
C THR A 81 14.02 -6.89 7.43
N GLU A 82 14.88 -6.42 6.54
CA GLU A 82 15.81 -5.32 6.81
C GLU A 82 15.20 -3.97 6.44
N ASN A 83 15.64 -2.94 7.16
CA ASN A 83 15.38 -1.54 6.81
C ASN A 83 15.90 -1.24 5.39
N GLY A 84 15.10 -0.48 4.65
CA GLY A 84 15.41 -0.06 3.30
C GLY A 84 15.14 -1.12 2.24
N ALA A 85 14.50 -2.26 2.57
CA ALA A 85 14.11 -3.23 1.55
C ALA A 85 13.20 -2.57 0.50
N VAL A 86 13.45 -2.86 -0.78
CA VAL A 86 12.68 -2.30 -1.90
C VAL A 86 11.25 -2.82 -1.83
N ILE A 87 10.29 -1.93 -2.06
CA ILE A 87 8.92 -2.34 -2.38
C ILE A 87 8.75 -2.42 -3.90
N GLN A 88 8.21 -3.54 -4.34
CA GLN A 88 8.01 -3.87 -5.74
C GLN A 88 6.59 -4.41 -5.94
N GLN A 89 6.21 -4.64 -7.20
CA GLN A 89 5.09 -5.52 -7.49
C GLN A 89 5.59 -6.92 -7.84
N TRP A 90 4.85 -7.96 -7.43
CA TRP A 90 5.17 -9.33 -7.82
C TRP A 90 3.92 -10.17 -8.07
N ARG A 91 4.07 -11.24 -8.85
CA ARG A 91 2.95 -12.19 -9.04
C ARG A 91 2.51 -12.73 -7.68
N ALA A 92 1.22 -12.96 -7.53
CA ALA A 92 0.69 -13.60 -6.33
C ALA A 92 1.45 -14.89 -6.05
N ASN A 93 1.87 -15.06 -4.80
CA ASN A 93 2.51 -16.26 -4.29
C ASN A 93 2.00 -16.54 -2.86
N ASN A 94 2.48 -17.63 -2.25
CA ASN A 94 2.07 -18.06 -0.91
C ASN A 94 3.09 -17.64 0.17
N TYR A 95 3.84 -16.56 -0.06
CA TYR A 95 4.76 -15.98 0.93
C TYR A 95 4.14 -14.72 1.54
N GLY A 96 4.35 -14.52 2.84
CA GLY A 96 3.81 -13.37 3.58
C GLY A 96 4.35 -12.01 3.13
N ALA A 97 5.35 -11.95 2.24
CA ALA A 97 5.95 -10.70 1.74
C ALA A 97 4.96 -9.82 0.94
N GLN A 98 3.76 -10.35 0.67
CA GLN A 98 2.69 -9.69 -0.08
C GLN A 98 1.47 -9.35 0.82
N GLU A 99 1.60 -9.59 2.12
CA GLU A 99 0.55 -9.40 3.10
C GLU A 99 0.89 -8.18 3.97
N TRP A 100 -0.06 -7.27 4.08
CA TRP A 100 0.11 -5.99 4.77
C TRP A 100 -0.98 -5.84 5.81
N LEU A 101 -0.58 -5.68 7.07
CA LEU A 101 -1.49 -5.27 8.13
C LEU A 101 -1.77 -3.78 7.95
N ILE A 102 -3.05 -3.40 7.96
CA ILE A 102 -3.45 -2.00 7.85
C ILE A 102 -3.87 -1.49 9.22
N GLU A 103 -3.06 -0.61 9.79
CA GLU A 103 -3.30 0.03 11.08
C GLU A 103 -3.87 1.44 10.86
N ARG A 104 -5.01 1.75 11.49
CA ARG A 104 -5.69 3.04 11.31
C ARG A 104 -5.25 4.04 12.37
N HIS A 105 -5.08 5.29 11.94
CA HIS A 105 -4.91 6.44 12.83
C HIS A 105 -6.29 6.89 13.33
N LEU A 106 -6.57 6.77 14.64
CA LEU A 106 -7.91 7.01 15.20
C LEU A 106 -8.29 8.50 15.18
N GLU A 107 -7.31 9.36 15.36
CA GLU A 107 -7.40 10.83 15.32
C GLU A 107 -7.39 11.40 13.90
N ALA A 108 -7.09 10.58 12.89
CA ALA A 108 -7.05 10.97 11.48
C ALA A 108 -7.80 9.96 10.58
N PRO A 109 -9.15 10.01 10.55
CA PRO A 109 -9.95 9.07 9.77
C PRO A 109 -9.50 8.97 8.29
N GLY A 110 -9.27 7.74 7.84
CA GLY A 110 -8.81 7.44 6.48
C GLY A 110 -7.30 7.43 6.29
N VAL A 111 -6.52 7.82 7.31
CA VAL A 111 -5.06 7.68 7.33
C VAL A 111 -4.68 6.34 7.98
N VAL A 112 -3.73 5.65 7.37
CA VAL A 112 -3.26 4.33 7.80
C VAL A 112 -1.74 4.21 7.75
N THR A 113 -1.21 3.30 8.54
CA THR A 113 0.13 2.71 8.40
C THR A 113 -0.03 1.33 7.77
N LEU A 114 0.81 0.99 6.79
CA LEU A 114 0.87 -0.36 6.21
C LEU A 114 2.08 -1.08 6.78
N VAL A 115 1.84 -2.11 7.57
CA VAL A 115 2.87 -2.90 8.24
C VAL A 115 3.08 -4.19 7.47
N SER A 116 4.32 -4.45 7.06
CA SER A 116 4.72 -5.68 6.39
C SER A 116 4.56 -6.86 7.35
N PHE A 117 3.80 -7.88 6.93
CA PHE A 117 3.57 -9.07 7.75
C PHE A 117 4.85 -9.83 8.09
N VAL A 118 5.83 -9.84 7.18
CA VAL A 118 7.07 -10.61 7.35
C VAL A 118 8.09 -9.97 8.27
N SER A 119 8.03 -8.65 8.47
CA SER A 119 9.07 -7.89 9.17
C SER A 119 8.56 -7.03 10.32
N GLY A 120 7.28 -6.64 10.32
CA GLY A 120 6.77 -5.62 11.23
C GLY A 120 7.21 -4.18 10.88
N LEU A 121 7.93 -4.01 9.76
CA LEU A 121 8.36 -2.70 9.26
C LEU A 121 7.26 -2.05 8.42
N VAL A 122 7.28 -0.72 8.33
CA VAL A 122 6.20 0.06 7.71
C VAL A 122 6.53 0.52 6.30
N LEU A 123 5.51 0.66 5.46
CA LEU A 123 5.62 1.21 4.11
C LEU A 123 5.99 2.70 4.15
N GLU A 124 7.16 3.03 3.64
CA GLU A 124 7.76 4.37 3.75
C GLU A 124 8.14 4.94 2.38
N VAL A 125 7.95 6.25 2.21
CA VAL A 125 8.70 7.04 1.21
C VAL A 125 10.06 7.40 1.79
N ALA A 126 11.13 6.86 1.19
CA ALA A 126 12.48 6.95 1.73
C ALA A 126 12.89 8.40 2.04
N ASP A 127 13.50 8.59 3.21
CA ASP A 127 14.04 9.86 3.70
C ASP A 127 13.01 11.01 3.77
N GLY A 128 11.71 10.69 3.79
CA GLY A 128 10.64 11.70 3.77
C GLY A 128 10.60 12.53 2.49
N SER A 129 11.13 12.01 1.38
CA SER A 129 11.21 12.72 0.11
C SER A 129 9.84 13.17 -0.38
N THR A 130 9.77 14.36 -0.99
CA THR A 130 8.57 14.87 -1.68
C THR A 130 8.70 14.85 -3.20
N ALA A 131 9.77 14.27 -3.73
CA ALA A 131 10.03 14.21 -5.17
C ALA A 131 9.19 13.14 -5.87
N ASP A 132 8.69 13.45 -7.07
CA ASP A 132 8.13 12.44 -7.97
C ASP A 132 9.15 11.33 -8.28
N GLY A 133 8.69 10.08 -8.27
CA GLY A 133 9.54 8.91 -8.47
C GLY A 133 10.41 8.52 -7.27
N ALA A 134 10.25 9.17 -6.10
CA ALA A 134 11.02 8.80 -4.93
C ALA A 134 10.76 7.34 -4.50
N ARG A 135 11.79 6.73 -3.92
CA ARG A 135 11.79 5.32 -3.50
C ARG A 135 10.72 5.07 -2.44
N VAL A 136 9.97 3.99 -2.63
CA VAL A 136 9.19 3.39 -1.55
C VAL A 136 9.91 2.14 -1.05
N GLN A 137 10.02 2.04 0.27
CA GLN A 137 10.75 0.98 0.97
C GLN A 137 9.97 0.54 2.21
N GLN A 138 10.45 -0.49 2.90
CA GLN A 138 10.06 -0.70 4.30
C GLN A 138 11.11 -0.07 5.23
N TRP A 139 10.67 0.45 6.37
CA TRP A 139 11.55 1.03 7.39
C TRP A 139 10.94 0.85 8.79
N GLU A 140 11.73 1.08 9.83
CA GLU A 140 11.21 1.10 11.21
C GLU A 140 10.14 2.19 11.34
N ASP A 141 9.14 1.96 12.19
CA ASP A 141 8.12 2.97 12.44
C ASP A 141 8.76 4.16 13.18
N THR A 142 8.76 5.32 12.52
CA THR A 142 9.33 6.57 13.02
C THR A 142 8.24 7.58 13.38
N ASP A 143 6.96 7.17 13.33
CA ASP A 143 5.81 8.04 13.58
C ASP A 143 5.86 9.32 12.71
N SER A 144 6.17 9.15 11.42
CA SER A 144 6.41 10.26 10.51
C SER A 144 5.42 10.30 9.32
N PRO A 145 5.08 11.49 8.80
CA PRO A 145 4.14 11.63 7.67
C PRO A 145 4.55 10.88 6.39
N GLY A 146 5.85 10.60 6.21
CA GLY A 146 6.37 9.80 5.09
C GLY A 146 5.98 8.32 5.14
N GLN A 147 5.47 7.85 6.28
CA GLN A 147 5.05 6.46 6.53
C GLN A 147 3.53 6.31 6.61
N TRP A 148 2.80 7.41 6.56
CA TRP A 148 1.34 7.43 6.64
C TRP A 148 0.72 7.59 5.26
N TRP A 149 -0.34 6.82 5.02
CA TRP A 149 -1.03 6.77 3.73
C TRP A 149 -2.50 7.04 3.93
N ARG A 150 -3.04 8.03 3.21
CA ARG A 150 -4.47 8.27 3.12
C ARG A 150 -5.07 7.33 2.08
N LEU A 151 -6.04 6.52 2.51
CA LEU A 151 -6.84 5.68 1.62
C LEU A 151 -7.97 6.52 1.01
N GLU A 152 -7.90 6.74 -0.30
CA GLU A 152 -8.90 7.49 -1.06
C GLU A 152 -9.73 6.50 -1.89
N PRO A 153 -10.98 6.17 -1.50
CA PRO A 153 -11.82 5.22 -2.22
C PRO A 153 -12.08 5.70 -3.65
N VAL A 154 -11.89 4.80 -4.61
CA VAL A 154 -12.28 5.01 -6.01
C VAL A 154 -13.60 4.29 -6.21
N ARG A 155 -14.66 5.05 -6.48
CA ARG A 155 -15.96 4.45 -6.82
C ARG A 155 -15.88 3.92 -8.25
N ASP A 156 -16.36 2.70 -8.41
CA ASP A 156 -16.76 2.21 -9.71
C ASP A 156 -17.94 3.08 -10.14
N GLU A 157 -17.80 3.86 -11.20
CA GLU A 157 -18.99 4.39 -11.86
C GLU A 157 -19.77 3.17 -12.33
N THR A 158 -20.84 2.81 -11.61
CA THR A 158 -21.87 1.96 -12.18
C THR A 158 -22.31 2.67 -13.43
N SER A 159 -21.97 2.11 -14.59
CA SER A 159 -22.58 2.46 -15.86
C SER A 159 -24.07 2.26 -15.69
N GLY A 160 -24.76 3.34 -15.36
CA GLY A 160 -26.21 3.42 -15.35
C GLY A 160 -26.68 3.49 -16.79
N ALA A 161 -27.25 2.41 -17.27
CA ALA A 161 -28.26 2.37 -18.33
C ALA A 161 -29.07 1.09 -18.16
#